data_AF-A0A183KWK0-F1
#
_entry.id   AF-A0A183KWK0-F1
#
_cell.length_a   1.000
_cell.length_b   1.000
_cell.length_c   1.000
_cell.angle_alpha   90.00
_cell.angle_beta   90.00
_cell.angle_gamma   90.00
#
_symmetry.space_group_name_H-M   'P 1'
#
loop_
_entity.id
_entity.type
_entity.pdbx_description
1 polymer ?
#
loop_
_entity_poly.entity_id
_entity_poly.type
_entity_poly.pdbx_seq_one_letter_code
_entity_poly.pdbx_strand_id
1 'polypeptide(L)'
;MKNLIFLTITYQLVVAIWPITTFTYNNIDNSINNNCGKNFQFKPNRIILTQKSISAGAKFLKKLKVSSFKECYFMCCNTNECSTAIFESKATQSCFMFDCRQPGQCFYSSHSNYDTIILEESNVGLNQHCDSNNLCDEVKTICSDGICICQSGWIAKKGSCVQSVCKSPELQFQCDDSSTCVAIYDKCNGIVECPDGSDELFCPSSMLHFYM
;
A
#
# COMPACT_ATOMS: atom_id res chain seq x y z
N MET A 1 -24.46 51.15 59.64
CA MET A 1 -25.12 52.06 58.69
C MET A 1 -25.42 51.28 57.41
N LYS A 2 -26.72 51.09 57.10
CA LYS A 2 -27.34 50.49 55.89
C LYS A 2 -26.94 49.04 55.58
N ASN A 3 -27.81 48.07 55.29
CA ASN A 3 -29.25 47.86 55.40
C ASN A 3 -29.43 46.34 55.21
N LEU A 4 -30.31 45.68 55.98
CA LEU A 4 -30.70 44.27 55.77
C LEU A 4 -31.51 44.12 54.45
N ILE A 5 -31.52 42.90 53.87
CA ILE A 5 -32.71 42.07 53.52
C ILE A 5 -32.34 41.07 52.38
N PHE A 6 -32.67 39.76 52.28
CA PHE A 6 -33.43 38.74 53.04
C PHE A 6 -33.06 37.32 52.48
N LEU A 7 -33.13 36.29 53.35
CA LEU A 7 -33.64 34.90 53.18
C LEU A 7 -33.21 34.03 51.96
N THR A 8 -32.40 32.96 52.15
CA THR A 8 -32.72 31.55 52.54
C THR A 8 -33.51 30.67 51.54
N ILE A 9 -32.79 29.67 51.01
CA ILE A 9 -33.12 28.24 50.80
C ILE A 9 -34.23 27.85 49.81
N THR A 10 -33.84 27.11 48.75
CA THR A 10 -34.57 25.89 48.33
C THR A 10 -33.59 24.74 48.01
N TYR A 11 -33.96 23.58 48.57
CA TYR A 11 -33.34 22.27 48.53
C TYR A 11 -33.46 21.61 47.14
N GLN A 12 -32.43 20.88 46.69
CA GLN A 12 -32.48 19.43 46.35
C GLN A 12 -31.27 19.00 45.51
N LEU A 13 -30.81 17.79 45.83
CA LEU A 13 -29.74 17.03 45.20
C LEU A 13 -29.91 16.92 43.67
N VAL A 14 -28.84 17.18 42.92
CA VAL A 14 -28.66 16.59 41.60
C VAL A 14 -27.24 16.04 41.50
N VAL A 15 -27.19 14.72 41.34
CA VAL A 15 -26.05 13.90 41.01
C VAL A 15 -25.31 14.55 39.82
N ALA A 16 -24.05 14.95 40.02
CA ALA A 16 -23.19 15.40 38.93
C ALA A 16 -22.77 14.18 38.08
N ILE A 17 -23.68 13.74 37.22
CA ILE A 17 -23.39 12.93 36.04
C ILE A 17 -22.61 13.83 35.09
N TRP A 18 -21.32 13.54 34.92
CA TRP A 18 -20.52 14.09 33.84
C TRP A 18 -21.13 13.59 32.52
N PRO A 19 -21.59 14.45 31.60
CA PRO A 19 -21.77 13.99 30.25
C PRO A 19 -20.38 13.82 29.67
N ILE A 20 -20.02 12.56 29.41
CA ILE A 20 -18.96 12.19 28.49
C ILE A 20 -19.24 12.97 27.21
N THR A 21 -18.47 14.03 26.94
CA THR A 21 -18.45 14.63 25.62
C THR A 21 -17.77 13.61 24.72
N THR A 22 -18.59 12.74 24.14
CA THR A 22 -18.24 11.96 22.97
C THR A 22 -17.75 12.95 21.93
N PHE A 23 -16.43 12.98 21.73
CA PHE A 23 -15.83 13.71 20.63
C PHE A 23 -16.33 13.06 19.35
N THR A 24 -17.37 13.65 18.75
CA THR A 24 -17.83 13.26 17.43
C THR A 24 -16.74 13.69 16.46
N TYR A 25 -15.84 12.76 16.12
CA TYR A 25 -15.01 12.86 14.95
C TYR A 25 -15.94 12.77 13.74
N ASN A 26 -16.33 13.93 13.22
CA ASN A 26 -16.77 14.11 11.83
C ASN A 26 -16.72 15.61 11.53
N ASN A 27 -15.61 16.05 10.98
CA ASN A 27 -15.62 17.09 9.96
C ASN A 27 -14.52 16.77 8.96
N ILE A 28 -14.96 16.25 7.81
CA ILE A 28 -14.27 16.42 6.55
C ILE A 28 -14.26 17.93 6.31
N ASP A 29 -13.13 18.57 6.56
CA ASP A 29 -12.79 19.84 5.90
C ASP A 29 -11.70 19.54 4.88
N ASN A 30 -12.18 19.35 3.66
CA ASN A 30 -11.40 19.07 2.47
C ASN A 30 -10.96 20.42 1.87
N SER A 31 -9.99 21.09 2.49
CA SER A 31 -9.15 22.10 1.83
C SER A 31 -7.97 22.56 2.70
N ILE A 32 -6.94 21.71 2.78
CA ILE A 32 -5.56 22.21 2.73
C ILE A 32 -4.85 21.38 1.67
N ASN A 33 -4.77 21.93 0.46
CA ASN A 33 -3.95 21.45 -0.65
C ASN A 33 -2.46 21.46 -0.27
N ASN A 34 -2.02 20.49 0.55
CA ASN A 34 -0.63 20.20 0.91
C ASN A 34 -0.43 18.70 1.19
N ASN A 35 -1.25 17.84 0.58
CA ASN A 35 -1.06 16.40 0.58
C ASN A 35 -0.86 15.97 -0.87
N CYS A 36 0.27 15.36 -1.15
CA CYS A 36 0.66 14.86 -2.46
C CYS A 36 -0.10 13.57 -2.87
N GLY A 37 -1.20 13.23 -2.19
CA GLY A 37 -2.11 12.12 -2.55
C GLY A 37 -1.56 10.69 -2.40
N LYS A 38 -0.27 10.47 -2.13
CA LYS A 38 0.29 9.11 -1.97
C LYS A 38 0.08 8.55 -0.56
N ASN A 39 -0.14 7.25 -0.47
CA ASN A 39 -0.08 6.55 0.81
C ASN A 39 1.38 6.41 1.26
N PHE A 40 1.59 6.40 2.57
CA PHE A 40 2.93 6.23 3.13
C PHE A 40 2.90 5.51 4.47
N GLN A 41 3.97 4.75 4.74
CA GLN A 41 4.25 4.19 6.05
C GLN A 41 5.28 5.03 6.78
N PHE A 42 4.93 5.42 8.00
CA PHE A 42 5.86 6.02 8.94
C PHE A 42 6.53 4.95 9.81
N LYS A 43 7.86 4.96 9.89
CA LYS A 43 8.66 4.10 10.77
C LYS A 43 9.56 4.97 11.67
N PRO A 44 9.21 5.15 12.96
CA PRO A 44 10.01 5.96 13.87
C PRO A 44 11.32 5.25 14.26
N ASN A 45 12.33 6.04 14.65
CA ASN A 45 13.63 5.56 15.12
C ASN A 45 14.29 4.57 14.15
N ARG A 46 14.21 4.84 12.85
CA ARG A 46 14.69 3.97 11.79
C ARG A 46 15.52 4.75 10.78
N ILE A 47 16.65 4.16 10.40
CA ILE A 47 17.57 4.70 9.39
C ILE A 47 17.77 3.66 8.28
N ILE A 48 18.07 4.15 7.07
CA ILE A 48 18.53 3.32 5.95
C ILE A 48 20.00 2.94 6.11
N LEU A 49 20.34 1.69 5.77
CA LEU A 49 21.70 1.20 5.66
C LEU A 49 22.26 1.57 4.27
N THR A 50 22.67 2.82 4.11
CA THR A 50 23.04 3.42 2.80
C THR A 50 23.92 2.53 1.93
N GLN A 51 25.05 2.06 2.44
CA GLN A 51 25.99 1.26 1.66
C GLN A 51 25.37 -0.07 1.18
N LYS A 52 24.65 -0.75 2.07
CA LYS A 52 24.00 -2.04 1.76
C LYS A 52 22.89 -1.85 0.74
N SER A 53 22.05 -0.83 0.90
CA SER A 53 20.98 -0.51 -0.04
C SER A 53 21.51 -0.18 -1.43
N ILE A 54 22.54 0.67 -1.52
CA ILE A 54 23.15 1.04 -2.81
C ILE A 54 23.82 -0.17 -3.48
N SER A 55 24.52 -1.02 -2.72
CA SER A 55 25.10 -2.25 -3.26
C SER A 55 24.05 -3.25 -3.78
N ALA A 56 22.81 -3.13 -3.31
CA ALA A 56 21.65 -3.89 -3.78
C ALA A 56 20.82 -3.11 -4.82
N GLY A 57 21.40 -2.13 -5.50
CA GLY A 57 20.77 -1.42 -6.62
C GLY A 57 19.91 -0.21 -6.26
N ALA A 58 19.77 0.15 -4.98
CA ALA A 58 19.05 1.37 -4.60
C ALA A 58 19.81 2.64 -5.03
N LYS A 59 19.10 3.71 -5.35
CA LYS A 59 19.70 4.98 -5.76
C LYS A 59 19.51 6.05 -4.68
N PHE A 60 20.59 6.72 -4.31
CA PHE A 60 20.48 7.96 -3.56
C PHE A 60 20.09 9.09 -4.51
N LEU A 61 19.01 9.80 -4.19
CA LEU A 61 18.46 10.84 -5.06
C LEU A 61 19.00 12.21 -4.65
N LYS A 62 18.70 12.63 -3.41
CA LYS A 62 19.03 13.99 -2.95
C LYS A 62 19.05 14.10 -1.43
N LYS A 63 19.84 15.06 -0.94
CA LYS A 63 19.78 15.59 0.42
C LYS A 63 19.22 17.01 0.38
N LEU A 64 18.25 17.29 1.26
CA LEU A 64 17.61 18.60 1.41
C LEU A 64 17.65 19.01 2.88
N LYS A 65 17.75 20.32 3.14
CA LYS A 65 17.48 20.87 4.46
C LYS A 65 15.98 21.20 4.52
N VAL A 66 15.29 20.68 5.53
CA VAL A 66 13.84 20.82 5.69
C VAL A 66 13.54 21.20 7.13
N SER A 67 12.45 21.90 7.38
CA SER A 67 12.06 22.35 8.72
C SER A 67 11.31 21.29 9.52
N SER A 68 10.72 20.30 8.84
CA SER A 68 9.83 19.32 9.48
C SER A 68 9.77 17.98 8.75
N PHE A 69 9.27 16.98 9.47
CA PHE A 69 8.94 15.67 8.89
C PHE A 69 7.94 15.79 7.73
N LYS A 70 6.91 16.64 7.88
CA LYS A 70 5.87 16.87 6.85
C LYS A 70 6.48 17.41 5.57
N GLU A 71 7.45 18.32 5.68
CA GLU A 71 8.17 18.85 4.52
C GLU A 71 9.06 17.78 3.87
N CYS A 72 9.76 16.95 4.64
CA CYS A 72 10.53 15.81 4.09
C CYS A 72 9.64 14.85 3.29
N TYR A 73 8.46 14.52 3.85
CA TYR A 73 7.44 13.71 3.18
C TYR A 73 6.99 14.37 1.87
N PHE A 74 6.60 15.65 1.92
CA PHE A 74 6.12 16.37 0.73
C PHE A 74 7.18 16.45 -0.38
N MET A 75 8.45 16.66 -0.02
CA MET A 75 9.56 16.69 -0.99
C MET A 75 9.76 15.33 -1.67
N CYS A 76 9.76 14.24 -0.89
CA CYS A 76 9.85 12.89 -1.46
C CYS A 76 8.64 12.57 -2.33
N CYS A 77 7.45 12.86 -1.85
CA CYS A 77 6.23 12.48 -2.53
C CYS A 77 6.06 13.12 -3.92
N ASN A 78 6.48 14.37 -4.08
CA ASN A 78 6.48 15.09 -5.35
C ASN A 78 7.70 14.78 -6.25
N THR A 79 8.60 13.91 -5.80
CA THR A 79 9.72 13.44 -6.61
C THR A 79 9.38 12.07 -7.18
N ASN A 80 9.26 11.98 -8.50
CA ASN A 80 8.80 10.77 -9.21
C ASN A 80 9.68 9.54 -8.92
N GLU A 81 10.97 9.75 -8.68
CA GLU A 81 11.91 8.68 -8.39
C GLU A 81 11.97 8.28 -6.91
N CYS A 82 11.38 9.08 -6.01
CA CYS A 82 11.47 8.82 -4.59
C CYS A 82 10.49 7.72 -4.18
N SER A 83 11.00 6.73 -3.45
CA SER A 83 10.22 5.67 -2.83
C SER A 83 10.36 5.65 -1.31
N THR A 84 11.45 6.21 -0.77
CA THR A 84 11.65 6.37 0.67
C THR A 84 12.42 7.65 0.98
N ALA A 85 12.13 8.25 2.13
CA ALA A 85 12.87 9.38 2.65
C ALA A 85 13.17 9.21 4.14
N ILE A 86 14.32 9.73 4.56
CA ILE A 86 14.80 9.64 5.94
C ILE A 86 14.91 11.07 6.46
N PHE A 87 14.17 11.37 7.53
CA PHE A 87 14.18 12.66 8.21
C PHE A 87 15.06 12.60 9.46
N GLU A 88 16.03 13.50 9.56
CA GLU A 88 16.90 13.66 10.73
C GLU A 88 16.40 14.79 11.62
N SER A 89 15.58 14.46 12.62
CA SER A 89 14.89 15.44 13.46
C SER A 89 15.79 16.11 14.51
N LYS A 90 16.88 15.45 14.93
CA LYS A 90 17.65 15.85 16.13
C LYS A 90 18.99 16.52 15.88
N ALA A 91 19.52 16.51 14.65
CA ALA A 91 20.84 17.05 14.37
C ALA A 91 20.82 18.18 13.35
N THR A 92 20.46 17.88 12.08
CA THR A 92 20.62 18.85 10.99
C THR A 92 19.32 19.28 10.33
N GLN A 93 18.19 18.68 10.72
CA GLN A 93 16.91 18.82 10.04
C GLN A 93 17.05 18.54 8.52
N SER A 94 17.75 17.44 8.20
CA SER A 94 17.94 17.01 6.81
C SER A 94 16.93 15.95 6.42
N CYS A 95 16.55 15.96 5.15
CA CYS A 95 15.81 14.92 4.46
C CYS A 95 16.71 14.24 3.44
N PHE A 96 16.80 12.91 3.49
CA PHE A 96 17.59 12.10 2.57
C PHE A 96 16.66 11.19 1.77
N MET A 97 16.69 11.29 0.45
CA MET A 97 15.72 10.65 -0.44
C MET A 97 16.37 9.54 -1.26
N PHE A 98 15.67 8.42 -1.44
CA PHE A 98 16.16 7.24 -2.14
C PHE A 98 15.09 6.61 -3.06
N ASP A 99 15.55 5.99 -4.14
CA ASP A 99 14.79 5.06 -4.97
C ASP A 99 15.18 3.62 -4.61
N CYS A 100 14.20 2.85 -4.11
CA CYS A 100 14.29 1.48 -3.64
C CYS A 100 13.43 0.55 -4.51
N ARG A 101 12.93 1.03 -5.65
CA ARG A 101 12.15 0.22 -6.59
C ARG A 101 13.08 -0.66 -7.42
N GLN A 102 12.51 -1.71 -8.01
CA GLN A 102 13.27 -2.69 -8.78
C GLN A 102 14.12 -2.02 -9.88
N PRO A 103 15.39 -2.43 -10.04
CA PRO A 103 16.08 -3.58 -9.44
C PRO A 103 16.66 -3.32 -8.03
N GLY A 104 16.44 -2.14 -7.45
CA GLY A 104 16.99 -1.75 -6.15
C GLY A 104 16.24 -2.33 -4.96
N GLN A 105 16.94 -2.51 -3.83
CA GLN A 105 16.34 -2.89 -2.55
C GLN A 105 16.97 -2.10 -1.39
N CYS A 106 16.13 -1.55 -0.51
CA CYS A 106 16.57 -0.82 0.67
C CYS A 106 16.53 -1.66 1.95
N PHE A 107 17.59 -1.54 2.75
CA PHE A 107 17.73 -2.17 4.05
C PHE A 107 17.78 -1.12 5.15
N TYR A 108 17.28 -1.47 6.34
CA TYR A 108 17.10 -0.54 7.44
C TYR A 108 17.66 -1.07 8.75
N SER A 109 17.93 -0.17 9.69
CA SER A 109 18.30 -0.47 11.08
C SER A 109 17.68 0.54 12.04
N SER A 110 17.69 0.22 13.34
CA SER A 110 17.14 1.12 14.36
C SER A 110 18.13 2.23 14.70
N HIS A 111 17.67 3.48 14.71
CA HIS A 111 18.47 4.63 15.13
C HIS A 111 17.57 5.79 15.60
N SER A 112 17.79 6.29 16.82
CA SER A 112 16.86 7.22 17.49
C SER A 112 16.83 8.66 16.97
N ASN A 113 17.72 9.02 16.05
CA ASN A 113 17.84 10.38 15.50
C ASN A 113 17.21 10.51 14.11
N TYR A 114 16.72 9.40 13.55
CA TYR A 114 16.16 9.34 12.22
C TYR A 114 14.80 8.69 12.25
N ASP A 115 13.91 9.21 11.40
CA ASP A 115 12.63 8.61 11.13
C ASP A 115 12.51 8.34 9.62
N THR A 116 11.97 7.18 9.26
CA THR A 116 11.86 6.76 7.86
C THR A 116 10.42 6.88 7.37
N ILE A 117 10.27 7.45 6.18
CA ILE A 117 9.06 7.51 5.37
C ILE A 117 9.23 6.49 4.24
N ILE A 118 8.29 5.59 4.07
CA ILE A 118 8.22 4.69 2.92
C ILE A 118 6.96 5.07 2.16
N LEU A 119 7.11 5.54 0.92
CA LEU A 119 5.96 5.77 0.06
C LEU A 119 5.45 4.40 -0.38
N GLU A 120 4.17 4.15 -0.13
CA GLU A 120 3.50 3.03 -0.75
C GLU A 120 3.27 3.44 -2.19
N GLU A 121 3.71 2.61 -3.14
CA GLU A 121 3.24 2.80 -4.50
C GLU A 121 1.72 2.73 -4.46
N SER A 122 1.04 3.76 -4.95
CA SER A 122 -0.43 3.79 -5.11
C SER A 122 -0.88 2.83 -6.22
N ASN A 123 -0.21 1.69 -6.32
CA ASN A 123 -0.40 0.67 -7.31
C ASN A 123 -1.39 -0.31 -6.74
N VAL A 124 -2.60 -0.24 -7.27
CA VAL A 124 -3.68 -1.17 -7.02
C VAL A 124 -3.26 -2.56 -7.49
N GLY A 125 -3.44 -3.54 -6.61
CA GLY A 125 -3.04 -4.92 -6.86
C GLY A 125 -3.95 -5.61 -7.89
N LEU A 126 -3.54 -6.80 -8.33
CA LEU A 126 -4.35 -7.65 -9.20
C LEU A 126 -5.75 -7.90 -8.60
N ASN A 127 -6.79 -7.83 -9.43
CA ASN A 127 -8.21 -8.00 -9.07
C ASN A 127 -8.77 -6.93 -8.12
N GLN A 128 -8.12 -5.77 -8.01
CA GLN A 128 -8.64 -4.63 -7.26
C GLN A 128 -9.17 -3.53 -8.20
N HIS A 129 -9.98 -2.63 -7.64
CA HIS A 129 -10.64 -1.56 -8.39
C HIS A 129 -9.68 -0.46 -8.82
N CYS A 130 -9.73 -0.08 -10.10
CA CYS A 130 -8.91 0.98 -10.66
C CYS A 130 -9.73 2.08 -11.33
N ASP A 131 -9.23 3.31 -11.25
CA ASP A 131 -9.80 4.52 -11.81
C ASP A 131 -8.69 5.58 -12.03
N SER A 132 -9.07 6.84 -12.32
CA SER A 132 -8.11 7.92 -12.53
C SER A 132 -7.25 8.29 -11.30
N ASN A 133 -7.67 7.91 -10.10
CA ASN A 133 -6.97 8.12 -8.83
C ASN A 133 -6.30 6.84 -8.31
N ASN A 134 -6.82 5.68 -8.71
CA ASN A 134 -6.42 4.34 -8.28
C ASN A 134 -5.77 3.61 -9.46
N LEU A 135 -4.48 3.85 -9.65
CA LEU A 135 -3.74 3.31 -10.79
C LEU A 135 -3.29 1.87 -10.51
N CYS A 136 -3.38 1.00 -11.50
CA CYS A 136 -2.80 -0.34 -11.42
C CYS A 136 -1.27 -0.28 -11.35
N ASP A 137 -0.62 -1.32 -10.81
CA ASP A 137 0.83 -1.51 -10.96
C ASP A 137 1.22 -1.53 -12.45
N GLU A 138 1.56 -0.35 -13.00
CA GLU A 138 1.78 -0.12 -14.43
C GLU A 138 2.82 -1.08 -15.05
N VAL A 139 3.66 -1.71 -14.22
CA VAL A 139 4.70 -2.63 -14.67
C VAL A 139 4.15 -4.02 -14.99
N LYS A 140 3.03 -4.44 -14.41
CA LYS A 140 2.51 -5.82 -14.53
C LYS A 140 1.01 -5.91 -14.77
N THR A 141 0.26 -4.86 -14.45
CA THR A 141 -1.19 -4.81 -14.56
C THR A 141 -1.67 -3.62 -15.38
N ILE A 142 -2.82 -3.78 -16.02
CA ILE A 142 -3.54 -2.74 -16.75
C ILE A 142 -4.94 -2.60 -16.16
N CYS A 143 -5.47 -1.38 -16.17
CA CYS A 143 -6.85 -1.14 -15.79
C CYS A 143 -7.77 -1.52 -16.95
N SER A 144 -8.58 -2.57 -16.77
CA SER A 144 -9.58 -3.02 -17.74
C SER A 144 -10.93 -3.10 -17.04
N ASP A 145 -11.93 -2.39 -17.57
CA ASP A 145 -13.29 -2.36 -17.02
C ASP A 145 -13.35 -2.01 -15.51
N GLY A 146 -12.46 -1.11 -15.08
CA GLY A 146 -12.38 -0.67 -13.69
C GLY A 146 -11.76 -1.69 -12.72
N ILE A 147 -11.10 -2.73 -13.24
CA ILE A 147 -10.36 -3.72 -12.45
C ILE A 147 -8.94 -3.88 -12.99
N CYS A 148 -7.96 -3.99 -12.09
CA CYS A 148 -6.59 -4.31 -12.49
C CYS A 148 -6.46 -5.77 -12.90
N ILE A 149 -6.11 -5.99 -14.17
CA ILE A 149 -5.82 -7.32 -14.74
C ILE A 149 -4.36 -7.40 -15.19
N CYS A 150 -3.83 -8.60 -15.40
CA CYS A 150 -2.47 -8.75 -15.92
C CYS A 150 -2.36 -8.23 -17.36
N GLN A 151 -1.27 -7.53 -17.67
CA GLN A 151 -0.98 -7.09 -19.04
C GLN A 151 -0.59 -8.28 -19.94
N SER A 152 -0.51 -8.06 -21.25
CA SER A 152 -0.11 -9.09 -22.22
C SER A 152 1.24 -9.73 -21.87
N GLY A 153 1.31 -11.06 -21.89
CA GLY A 153 2.50 -11.84 -21.50
C GLY A 153 2.62 -12.15 -20.00
N TRP A 154 1.69 -11.66 -19.18
CA TRP A 154 1.63 -11.91 -17.73
C TRP A 154 0.36 -12.68 -17.38
N ILE A 155 0.48 -13.63 -16.46
CA ILE A 155 -0.63 -14.46 -15.97
C ILE A 155 -0.85 -14.26 -14.47
N ALA A 156 -2.11 -14.38 -14.06
CA ALA A 156 -2.50 -14.31 -12.66
C ALA A 156 -2.11 -15.61 -11.92
N LYS A 157 -1.21 -15.51 -10.94
CA LYS A 157 -0.83 -16.61 -10.05
C LYS A 157 -0.78 -16.12 -8.61
N LYS A 158 -1.52 -16.79 -7.72
CA LYS A 158 -1.54 -16.53 -6.26
C LYS A 158 -1.70 -15.04 -5.90
N GLY A 159 -2.58 -14.32 -6.62
CA GLY A 159 -2.87 -12.91 -6.36
C GLY A 159 -1.83 -11.92 -6.91
N SER A 160 -0.90 -12.34 -7.76
CA SER A 160 0.04 -11.46 -8.45
C SER A 160 0.18 -11.83 -9.92
N CYS A 161 0.66 -10.89 -10.73
CA CYS A 161 1.00 -11.14 -12.13
C CYS A 161 2.43 -11.63 -12.24
N VAL A 162 2.61 -12.81 -12.84
CA VAL A 162 3.92 -13.41 -13.12
C VAL A 162 4.09 -13.54 -14.62
N GLN A 163 5.32 -13.41 -15.10
CA GLN A 163 5.62 -13.62 -16.52
C GLN A 163 5.36 -15.09 -16.85
N SER A 164 4.59 -15.34 -17.91
CA SER A 164 4.30 -16.71 -18.30
C SER A 164 5.51 -17.37 -18.96
N VAL A 165 5.72 -18.66 -18.69
CA VAL A 165 6.69 -19.50 -19.41
C VAL A 165 6.05 -20.21 -20.62
N CYS A 166 4.74 -20.09 -20.80
CA CYS A 166 4.01 -20.69 -21.89
C CYS A 166 4.21 -19.92 -23.20
N LYS A 167 4.16 -20.64 -24.31
CA LYS A 167 4.32 -20.04 -25.65
C LYS A 167 3.13 -19.14 -26.02
N SER A 168 1.93 -19.51 -25.56
CA SER A 168 0.67 -18.81 -25.82
C SER A 168 -0.15 -18.70 -24.53
N PRO A 169 0.17 -17.75 -23.63
CA PRO A 169 -0.46 -17.62 -22.30
C PRO A 169 -1.98 -17.38 -22.32
N GLU A 170 -2.50 -16.88 -23.43
CA GLU A 170 -3.92 -16.65 -23.67
C GLU A 170 -4.69 -17.92 -24.08
N LEU A 171 -3.99 -18.96 -24.54
CA LEU A 171 -4.57 -20.25 -24.96
C LEU A 171 -4.10 -21.44 -24.12
N GLN A 172 -3.22 -21.21 -23.15
CA GLN A 172 -2.61 -22.25 -22.34
C GLN A 172 -2.73 -21.92 -20.85
N PHE A 173 -3.00 -22.94 -20.05
CA PHE A 173 -2.89 -22.87 -18.60
C PHE A 173 -1.50 -23.34 -18.17
N GLN A 174 -0.76 -22.48 -17.47
CA GLN A 174 0.50 -22.86 -16.85
C GLN A 174 0.21 -23.60 -15.54
N CYS A 175 0.81 -24.77 -15.31
CA CYS A 175 0.71 -25.45 -14.01
C CYS A 175 1.30 -24.58 -12.88
N ASP A 176 0.94 -24.81 -11.63
CA ASP A 176 1.42 -24.02 -10.48
C ASP A 176 2.91 -24.21 -10.21
N ASP A 177 3.42 -25.41 -10.42
CA ASP A 177 4.86 -25.73 -10.41
C ASP A 177 5.64 -25.18 -11.62
N SER A 178 4.93 -24.61 -12.60
CA SER A 178 5.47 -24.09 -13.86
C SER A 178 6.23 -25.13 -14.70
N SER A 179 6.00 -26.42 -14.48
CA SER A 179 6.67 -27.51 -15.20
C SER A 179 6.14 -27.67 -16.63
N THR A 180 4.84 -27.47 -16.82
CA THR A 180 4.11 -27.72 -18.07
C THR A 180 3.06 -26.64 -18.32
N CYS A 181 2.72 -26.46 -19.59
CA CYS A 181 1.59 -25.67 -20.05
C CYS A 181 0.59 -26.59 -20.75
N VAL A 182 -0.62 -26.67 -20.21
CA VAL A 182 -1.74 -27.45 -20.77
C VAL A 182 -2.65 -26.53 -21.59
N ALA A 183 -3.48 -27.07 -22.47
CA ALA A 183 -4.38 -26.23 -23.23
C ALA A 183 -5.46 -25.62 -22.31
N ILE A 184 -5.95 -24.42 -22.62
CA ILE A 184 -6.91 -23.73 -21.74
C ILE A 184 -8.21 -24.51 -21.54
N TYR A 185 -8.60 -25.36 -22.50
CA TYR A 185 -9.78 -26.22 -22.42
C TYR A 185 -9.56 -27.51 -21.60
N ASP A 186 -8.31 -27.84 -21.27
CA ASP A 186 -7.99 -28.97 -20.38
C ASP A 186 -8.09 -28.54 -18.92
N LYS A 187 -8.10 -27.24 -18.62
CA LYS A 187 -8.33 -26.74 -17.27
C LYS A 187 -9.76 -27.03 -16.81
N CYS A 188 -9.92 -27.67 -15.65
CA CYS A 188 -11.19 -28.00 -15.03
C CYS A 188 -12.05 -28.96 -15.86
N ASN A 189 -11.42 -29.90 -16.57
CA ASN A 189 -12.09 -30.86 -17.45
C ASN A 189 -12.40 -32.21 -16.75
N GLY A 190 -11.96 -32.39 -15.50
CA GLY A 190 -12.08 -33.63 -14.71
C GLY A 190 -10.93 -34.63 -14.89
N ILE A 191 -9.94 -34.31 -15.70
CA ILE A 191 -8.73 -35.09 -15.97
C ILE A 191 -7.54 -34.30 -15.42
N VAL A 192 -6.55 -34.98 -14.88
CA VAL A 192 -5.33 -34.33 -14.37
C VAL A 192 -4.25 -34.41 -15.45
N GLU A 193 -3.95 -33.29 -16.09
CA GLU A 193 -2.85 -33.15 -17.05
C GLU A 193 -1.62 -32.51 -16.42
N CYS A 194 -1.80 -31.60 -15.47
CA CYS A 194 -0.69 -31.02 -14.72
C CYS A 194 -0.08 -32.05 -13.75
N PRO A 195 1.27 -32.18 -13.67
CA PRO A 195 1.91 -33.07 -12.70
C PRO A 195 1.57 -32.76 -11.23
N ASP A 196 1.24 -31.50 -10.94
CA ASP A 196 0.80 -31.01 -9.64
C ASP A 196 -0.73 -31.01 -9.45
N GLY A 197 -1.49 -31.41 -10.48
CA GLY A 197 -2.96 -31.42 -10.50
C GLY A 197 -3.62 -30.04 -10.43
N SER A 198 -2.86 -28.96 -10.66
CA SER A 198 -3.36 -27.59 -10.47
C SER A 198 -4.40 -27.12 -11.48
N ASP A 199 -4.49 -27.78 -12.63
CA ASP A 199 -5.54 -27.62 -13.64
C ASP A 199 -6.93 -27.93 -13.11
N GLU A 200 -7.04 -28.92 -12.21
CA GLU A 200 -8.29 -29.38 -11.61
C GLU A 200 -8.59 -28.78 -10.23
N LEU A 201 -7.82 -27.77 -9.80
CA LEU A 201 -8.05 -27.06 -8.54
C LEU A 201 -8.80 -25.74 -8.76
N PHE A 202 -9.59 -25.35 -7.75
CA PHE A 202 -10.36 -24.10 -7.73
C PHE A 202 -11.29 -23.92 -8.95
N CYS A 203 -11.87 -25.01 -9.44
CA CYS A 203 -12.81 -25.00 -10.54
C CYS A 203 -14.18 -24.45 -10.12
N PRO A 204 -14.85 -23.66 -10.97
CA PRO A 204 -16.21 -23.20 -10.69
C PRO A 204 -17.15 -24.41 -10.64
N SER A 205 -18.06 -24.44 -9.66
CA SER A 205 -18.99 -25.56 -9.44
C SER A 205 -19.87 -25.87 -10.66
N SER A 206 -20.05 -24.90 -11.57
CA SER A 206 -20.82 -25.03 -12.81
C SER A 206 -20.12 -25.84 -13.91
N MET A 207 -18.82 -26.11 -13.81
CA MET A 207 -18.09 -26.93 -14.79
C MET A 207 -18.15 -28.44 -14.51
N LEU A 208 -18.66 -28.84 -13.34
CA LEU A 208 -18.79 -30.26 -12.96
C LEU A 208 -20.04 -30.96 -13.55
N HIS A 209 -20.87 -30.29 -14.34
CA HIS A 209 -22.19 -30.80 -14.75
C HIS A 209 -22.31 -31.26 -16.21
N PHE A 210 -21.21 -31.39 -16.95
CA PHE A 210 -21.22 -31.86 -18.34
C PHE A 210 -20.68 -33.29 -18.55
N TYR A 211 -20.31 -34.01 -17.48
CA TYR A 211 -19.76 -35.37 -17.56
C TYR A 211 -20.46 -36.39 -16.63
N MET A 212 -21.79 -36.34 -16.58
CA MET A 212 -22.64 -37.49 -16.23
C MET A 212 -23.63 -37.75 -17.35
#